data_AF-A0A2T6C9H2-F1
#
_entry.id   AF-A0A2T6C9H2-F1
#
_cell.length_a   1.000
_cell.length_b   1.000
_cell.length_c   1.000
_cell.angle_alpha   90.00
_cell.angle_beta   90.00
_cell.angle_gamma   90.00
#
_symmetry.space_group_name_H-M   'P 1'
#
loop_
_entity.id
_entity.type
_entity.pdbx_description
1 polymer ?
#
loop_
_entity_poly.entity_id
_entity_poly.type
_entity_poly.pdbx_seq_one_letter_code
_entity_poly.pdbx_strand_id
1 'polypeptide(L)'
;MRKWLILLLTLVLVFSLNVTSAAPSVVDTGSDAERSITSESPMAEERLLRYAEDTWASFVAMTDEDSGLPADRLHVDGTRSVQTSVTNIGAYMWSALVAEELGFISHDELVYRLSKTLNTLEEIERHEESGQYFNWYDHRTGEKLTEWPSTGEPLTPILSSVDNGWLATGLHLVRQSVPELSDQAGALFDSMDFSLFYNSDNNGLLRSYVPSTGEERCCYNTLGEVRIASYIGIAKGEMPQKHYFGSWRTFPDSCEDWGWQEMRPVGFNRQYFGVDVFEGAYRYNDTRITPNWGGSMFEAFMAPLFVPEQKWAPGSWRVNHPLYVQAQIHHGMEEAGYGYWGFSPSDVPEGGYKAYGVDAIGMGADGYPSNNDNTFVDFGYEGCEGRDPQPSPKPEEYTNGVVTPHAAFLGLQWAPEETVKNLTNLERDFDIYSKWGFRDSVNVDTGAVSDYYLSLDQGMIMAALGNYLADDMLQRIFATPEFKERLRPPMAVEEFNADPRACTIEGTPGDDVLYGTPGDDVICGLDGDDVIYGGGGDDVIYGDAGDDRIHGKAGDDVLYGGDGDDRLFGGPGEDVLSAGPGRDVLTAGEGKDHFEGGTGSNKCRDVSDEDTANACE
;
A
#
# COMPACT_ATOMS: atom_id res chain seq x y z
N MET A 1 48.23 -16.04 -64.74
CA MET A 1 47.82 -15.80 -66.16
C MET A 1 46.57 -14.92 -66.12
N ARG A 2 46.60 -13.70 -66.69
CA ARG A 2 45.76 -13.24 -67.83
C ARG A 2 44.30 -13.75 -67.78
N LYS A 3 43.31 -12.88 -67.49
CA LYS A 3 42.54 -12.01 -68.45
C LYS A 3 41.55 -12.86 -69.29
N TRP A 4 40.24 -12.62 -69.42
CA TRP A 4 39.35 -11.43 -69.46
C TRP A 4 37.87 -11.90 -69.12
N LEU A 5 36.77 -11.12 -69.02
CA LEU A 5 36.43 -9.72 -68.61
C LEU A 5 34.91 -9.45 -68.88
N ILE A 6 34.13 -8.83 -67.96
CA ILE A 6 32.86 -8.06 -68.19
C ILE A 6 31.56 -8.88 -68.50
N LEU A 7 30.31 -8.48 -68.13
CA LEU A 7 29.70 -7.15 -68.00
C LEU A 7 28.69 -6.97 -66.83
N LEU A 8 28.67 -5.74 -66.32
CA LEU A 8 27.79 -5.03 -65.36
C LEU A 8 26.27 -5.32 -65.36
N LEU A 9 25.61 -5.18 -64.19
CA LEU A 9 24.98 -3.90 -63.74
C LEU A 9 24.53 -3.91 -62.26
N THR A 10 24.38 -2.71 -61.69
CA THR A 10 24.18 -2.40 -60.27
C THR A 10 22.73 -2.37 -59.81
N LEU A 11 22.43 -2.92 -58.62
CA LEU A 11 22.05 -2.14 -57.43
C LEU A 11 22.12 -3.03 -56.16
N VAL A 12 22.48 -2.45 -55.01
CA VAL A 12 22.46 -3.13 -53.71
C VAL A 12 21.15 -2.80 -53.00
N LEU A 13 20.42 -3.83 -52.55
CA LEU A 13 19.41 -3.68 -51.50
C LEU A 13 19.92 -4.37 -50.24
N VAL A 14 19.91 -3.65 -49.13
CA VAL A 14 20.14 -4.20 -47.79
C VAL A 14 18.83 -4.82 -47.33
N PHE A 15 18.84 -6.10 -46.95
CA PHE A 15 17.75 -6.72 -46.22
C PHE A 15 18.06 -6.69 -44.73
N SER A 16 17.37 -5.81 -44.00
CA SER A 16 17.28 -5.87 -42.54
C SER A 16 16.38 -7.05 -42.16
N LEU A 17 16.87 -7.93 -41.28
CA LEU A 17 16.03 -8.93 -40.62
C LEU A 17 15.35 -8.28 -39.42
N ASN A 18 14.07 -7.96 -39.54
CA ASN A 18 13.26 -7.58 -38.38
C ASN A 18 13.08 -8.80 -37.47
N VAL A 19 13.70 -8.76 -36.30
CA VAL A 19 13.26 -9.56 -35.16
C VAL A 19 12.17 -8.74 -34.47
N THR A 20 10.92 -9.14 -34.63
CA THR A 20 9.83 -8.63 -33.79
C THR A 20 9.92 -9.30 -32.43
N SER A 21 10.30 -8.55 -31.39
CA SER A 21 9.99 -8.96 -30.02
C SER A 21 8.47 -9.02 -29.87
N ALA A 22 7.97 -10.12 -29.31
CA ALA A 22 6.61 -10.13 -28.79
C ALA A 22 6.65 -9.37 -27.46
N ALA A 23 5.78 -8.39 -27.29
CA ALA A 23 5.53 -7.82 -25.97
C ALA A 23 4.94 -8.90 -25.05
N PRO A 24 5.19 -8.85 -23.72
CA PRO A 24 4.45 -9.68 -22.78
C PRO A 24 2.96 -9.34 -22.87
N SER A 25 2.11 -10.36 -22.83
CA SER A 25 0.67 -10.17 -22.82
C SER A 25 0.23 -9.62 -21.46
N VAL A 26 -0.40 -8.45 -21.47
CA VAL A 26 -1.10 -7.87 -20.32
C VAL A 26 -2.12 -8.90 -19.81
N VAL A 27 -2.16 -9.08 -18.48
CA VAL A 27 -3.15 -9.93 -17.82
C VAL A 27 -4.46 -9.17 -17.74
N ASP A 28 -5.54 -9.83 -18.16
CA ASP A 28 -6.91 -9.33 -18.14
C ASP A 28 -7.38 -9.13 -16.70
N THR A 29 -7.58 -7.87 -16.28
CA THR A 29 -8.09 -7.49 -14.95
C THR A 29 -9.49 -6.86 -15.05
N GLY A 30 -10.43 -7.62 -15.62
CA GLY A 30 -11.86 -7.29 -15.57
C GLY A 30 -12.49 -7.61 -14.20
N SER A 31 -13.38 -6.72 -13.75
CA SER A 31 -14.33 -6.93 -12.65
C SER A 31 -15.22 -8.17 -12.90
N ASP A 32 -15.68 -8.81 -11.82
CA ASP A 32 -16.57 -10.00 -11.85
C ASP A 32 -16.12 -11.18 -12.73
N ALA A 33 -14.82 -11.50 -12.72
CA ALA A 33 -14.36 -12.82 -13.10
C ALA A 33 -14.99 -13.89 -12.19
N GLU A 34 -15.98 -14.65 -12.70
CA GLU A 34 -16.34 -15.99 -12.18
C GLU A 34 -15.02 -16.76 -12.00
N ARG A 35 -14.56 -16.94 -10.74
CA ARG A 35 -13.24 -17.50 -10.40
C ARG A 35 -13.00 -18.77 -11.22
N SER A 36 -12.19 -18.65 -12.27
CA SER A 36 -11.94 -19.73 -13.22
C SER A 36 -11.16 -20.83 -12.50
N ILE A 37 -11.87 -21.88 -12.09
CA ILE A 37 -11.30 -23.01 -11.34
C ILE A 37 -10.36 -23.78 -12.26
N THR A 38 -9.10 -23.34 -12.31
CA THR A 38 -7.98 -24.15 -12.80
C THR A 38 -7.83 -25.36 -11.88
N SER A 39 -7.24 -26.45 -12.38
CA SER A 39 -7.07 -27.67 -11.57
C SER A 39 -6.12 -27.52 -10.38
N GLU A 40 -5.46 -26.37 -10.23
CA GLU A 40 -4.59 -26.05 -9.09
C GLU A 40 -5.29 -25.21 -8.01
N SER A 41 -6.36 -24.48 -8.35
CA SER A 41 -7.09 -23.57 -7.44
C SER A 41 -7.51 -24.21 -6.10
N PRO A 42 -8.15 -25.40 -6.05
CA PRO A 42 -8.54 -26.01 -4.78
C PRO A 42 -7.35 -26.44 -3.90
N MET A 43 -6.24 -26.84 -4.53
CA MET A 43 -5.00 -27.23 -3.82
C MET A 43 -4.25 -26.00 -3.28
N ALA A 44 -4.36 -24.85 -3.95
CA ALA A 44 -3.84 -23.58 -3.49
C ALA A 44 -4.65 -23.05 -2.29
N GLU A 45 -5.99 -23.13 -2.35
CA GLU A 45 -6.88 -22.71 -1.26
C GLU A 45 -6.68 -23.54 0.02
N GLU A 46 -6.63 -24.87 -0.08
CA GLU A 46 -6.30 -25.76 1.07
C GLU A 46 -4.94 -25.42 1.69
N ARG A 47 -3.95 -25.06 0.87
CA ARG A 47 -2.61 -24.66 1.32
C ARG A 47 -2.62 -23.31 2.02
N LEU A 48 -3.35 -22.32 1.51
CA LEU A 48 -3.50 -21.00 2.12
C LEU A 48 -4.26 -21.08 3.45
N LEU A 49 -5.29 -21.92 3.55
CA LEU A 49 -5.99 -22.20 4.81
C LEU A 49 -5.06 -22.82 5.86
N ARG A 50 -4.22 -23.79 5.50
CA ARG A 50 -3.19 -24.34 6.40
C ARG A 50 -2.17 -23.27 6.82
N TYR A 51 -1.73 -22.40 5.89
CA TYR A 51 -0.85 -21.29 6.23
C TYR A 51 -1.50 -20.35 7.28
N ALA A 52 -2.80 -20.07 7.16
CA ALA A 52 -3.55 -19.28 8.14
C ALA A 52 -3.72 -20.00 9.49
N GLU A 53 -4.02 -21.30 9.50
CA GLU A 53 -4.18 -22.10 10.74
C GLU A 53 -2.87 -22.15 11.55
N ASP A 54 -1.76 -22.47 10.89
CA ASP A 54 -0.44 -22.57 11.55
C ASP A 54 0.08 -21.17 11.96
N THR A 55 -0.17 -20.11 11.19
CA THR A 55 0.15 -18.73 11.62
C THR A 55 -0.72 -18.28 12.80
N TRP A 56 -2.02 -18.62 12.85
CA TRP A 56 -2.84 -18.37 14.04
C TRP A 56 -2.31 -19.12 15.27
N ALA A 57 -1.81 -20.35 15.10
CA ALA A 57 -1.16 -21.10 16.18
C ALA A 57 0.10 -20.41 16.73
N SER A 58 0.79 -19.56 15.94
CA SER A 58 1.90 -18.73 16.44
C SER A 58 1.41 -17.62 17.37
N PHE A 59 0.28 -16.96 17.06
CA PHE A 59 -0.36 -15.99 17.95
C PHE A 59 -0.82 -16.62 19.25
N VAL A 60 -1.45 -17.80 19.18
CA VAL A 60 -1.82 -18.57 20.38
C VAL A 60 -0.59 -18.89 21.26
N ALA A 61 0.58 -19.11 20.65
CA ALA A 61 1.83 -19.32 21.38
C ALA A 61 2.50 -18.03 21.88
N MET A 62 2.31 -16.89 21.21
CA MET A 62 2.83 -15.58 21.63
C MET A 62 2.02 -14.93 22.74
N THR A 63 0.69 -15.10 22.75
CA THR A 63 -0.21 -14.43 23.69
C THR A 63 -0.14 -14.99 25.09
N ASP A 64 -0.06 -14.13 26.09
CA ASP A 64 -0.13 -14.53 27.49
C ASP A 64 -1.59 -14.75 27.95
N GLU A 65 -1.83 -15.82 28.72
CA GLU A 65 -3.18 -16.24 29.11
C GLU A 65 -3.83 -15.31 30.15
N ASP A 66 -3.02 -14.63 30.98
CA ASP A 66 -3.52 -13.76 32.05
C ASP A 66 -3.89 -12.38 31.49
N SER A 67 -2.99 -11.74 30.75
CA SER A 67 -3.15 -10.40 30.15
C SER A 67 -3.86 -10.37 28.79
N GLY A 68 -3.82 -11.47 28.03
CA GLY A 68 -4.29 -11.48 26.64
C GLY A 68 -3.45 -10.66 25.67
N LEU A 69 -2.21 -10.26 26.02
CA LEU A 69 -1.31 -9.54 25.11
C LEU A 69 -0.32 -10.49 24.41
N PRO A 70 -0.09 -10.35 23.08
CA PRO A 70 0.97 -11.06 22.37
C PRO A 70 2.36 -10.56 22.78
N ALA A 71 3.34 -11.44 22.87
CA ALA A 71 4.75 -11.04 22.90
C ALA A 71 5.23 -10.52 21.53
N ASP A 72 6.27 -9.67 21.50
CA ASP A 72 6.88 -9.14 20.28
C ASP A 72 7.41 -10.21 19.32
N ARG A 73 8.00 -11.28 19.86
CA ARG A 73 8.50 -12.41 19.07
C ARG A 73 8.40 -13.73 19.80
N LEU A 74 8.18 -14.79 19.01
CA LEU A 74 8.33 -16.18 19.42
C LEU A 74 9.62 -16.73 18.83
N HIS A 75 10.44 -17.38 19.65
CA HIS A 75 11.60 -18.15 19.18
C HIS A 75 11.20 -19.60 18.88
N VAL A 76 11.92 -20.28 17.98
CA VAL A 76 11.61 -21.67 17.53
C VAL A 76 11.54 -22.72 18.64
N ASP A 77 12.11 -22.48 19.83
CA ASP A 77 11.98 -23.36 21.00
C ASP A 77 10.72 -23.10 21.85
N GLY A 78 9.92 -22.09 21.50
CA GLY A 78 8.73 -21.64 22.21
C GLY A 78 8.98 -20.58 23.29
N THR A 79 10.20 -20.05 23.42
CA THR A 79 10.45 -18.90 24.29
C THR A 79 9.92 -17.61 23.66
N ARG A 80 9.37 -16.74 24.51
CA ARG A 80 8.80 -15.44 24.13
C ARG A 80 9.72 -14.31 24.57
N SER A 81 9.75 -13.21 23.81
CA SER A 81 10.27 -11.94 24.33
C SER A 81 9.43 -11.41 25.49
N VAL A 82 9.94 -10.40 26.20
CA VAL A 82 9.20 -9.75 27.30
C VAL A 82 8.33 -8.60 26.77
N GLN A 83 8.89 -7.79 25.87
CA GLN A 83 8.22 -6.63 25.32
C GLN A 83 7.09 -7.01 24.35
N THR A 84 6.13 -6.10 24.21
CA THR A 84 5.16 -6.03 23.12
C THR A 84 4.93 -4.57 22.74
N SER A 85 4.65 -4.32 21.46
CA SER A 85 4.23 -3.01 20.97
C SER A 85 2.71 -2.95 20.88
N VAL A 86 2.15 -1.75 20.89
CA VAL A 86 0.70 -1.59 20.67
C VAL A 86 0.26 -1.95 19.24
N THR A 87 1.19 -1.89 18.28
CA THR A 87 1.04 -2.48 16.94
C THR A 87 0.79 -3.99 17.03
N ASN A 88 1.58 -4.73 17.81
CA ASN A 88 1.41 -6.17 17.98
C ASN A 88 0.08 -6.52 18.67
N ILE A 89 -0.37 -5.69 19.62
CA ILE A 89 -1.68 -5.87 20.27
C ILE A 89 -2.82 -5.68 19.26
N GLY A 90 -2.74 -4.65 18.40
CA GLY A 90 -3.62 -4.50 17.23
C GLY A 90 -3.58 -5.75 16.35
N ALA A 91 -2.38 -6.24 16.06
CA ALA A 91 -2.15 -7.39 15.18
C ALA A 91 -2.82 -8.68 15.65
N TYR A 92 -2.77 -8.95 16.95
CA TYR A 92 -3.50 -10.06 17.56
C TYR A 92 -5.02 -9.90 17.43
N MET A 93 -5.56 -8.68 17.59
CA MET A 93 -7.00 -8.44 17.51
C MET A 93 -7.57 -8.75 16.13
N TRP A 94 -7.00 -8.22 15.04
CA TRP A 94 -7.50 -8.54 13.69
C TRP A 94 -7.21 -9.98 13.29
N SER A 95 -6.10 -10.57 13.74
CA SER A 95 -5.79 -11.98 13.51
C SER A 95 -6.79 -12.92 14.19
N ALA A 96 -7.31 -12.56 15.36
CA ALA A 96 -8.37 -13.32 16.03
C ALA A 96 -9.70 -13.25 15.27
N LEU A 97 -10.07 -12.09 14.69
CA LEU A 97 -11.24 -11.96 13.82
C LEU A 97 -11.11 -12.86 12.57
N VAL A 98 -9.94 -12.85 11.92
CA VAL A 98 -9.68 -13.76 10.77
C VAL A 98 -9.75 -15.23 11.20
N ALA A 99 -9.21 -15.58 12.38
CA ALA A 99 -9.26 -16.95 12.88
C ALA A 99 -10.68 -17.44 13.21
N GLU A 100 -11.60 -16.54 13.57
CA GLU A 100 -13.03 -16.86 13.69
C GLU A 100 -13.66 -17.08 12.31
N GLU A 101 -13.50 -16.14 11.38
CA GLU A 101 -14.13 -16.17 10.05
C GLU A 101 -13.68 -17.41 9.24
N LEU A 102 -12.40 -17.80 9.35
CA LEU A 102 -11.86 -19.03 8.75
C LEU A 102 -12.19 -20.31 9.55
N GLY A 103 -12.87 -20.19 10.70
CA GLY A 103 -13.39 -21.31 11.48
C GLY A 103 -12.38 -22.03 12.37
N PHE A 104 -11.22 -21.44 12.65
CA PHE A 104 -10.19 -22.01 13.53
C PHE A 104 -10.53 -21.88 15.02
N ILE A 105 -11.29 -20.83 15.38
CA ILE A 105 -11.84 -20.63 16.74
C ILE A 105 -13.35 -20.41 16.70
N SER A 106 -14.01 -20.65 17.82
CA SER A 106 -15.43 -20.32 17.99
C SER A 106 -15.64 -18.87 18.43
N HIS A 107 -16.82 -18.30 18.17
CA HIS A 107 -17.20 -16.98 18.65
C HIS A 107 -17.03 -16.80 20.17
N ASP A 108 -17.43 -17.79 20.98
CA ASP A 108 -17.23 -17.78 22.43
C ASP A 108 -15.73 -17.67 22.81
N GLU A 109 -14.85 -18.27 22.01
CA GLU A 109 -13.40 -18.20 22.20
C GLU A 109 -12.82 -16.86 21.73
N LEU A 110 -13.32 -16.31 20.61
CA LEU A 110 -12.97 -14.96 20.16
C LEU A 110 -13.30 -13.93 21.24
N VAL A 111 -14.55 -13.91 21.72
CA VAL A 111 -15.02 -13.00 22.78
C VAL A 111 -14.20 -13.19 24.06
N TYR A 112 -13.91 -14.43 24.46
CA TYR A 112 -13.03 -14.70 25.60
C TYR A 112 -11.64 -14.08 25.41
N ARG A 113 -10.98 -14.37 24.28
CA ARG A 113 -9.62 -13.89 23.96
C ARG A 113 -9.54 -12.38 23.92
N LEU A 114 -10.42 -11.72 23.18
CA LEU A 114 -10.43 -10.28 23.02
C LEU A 114 -10.84 -9.56 24.31
N SER A 115 -11.77 -10.11 25.11
CA SER A 115 -12.12 -9.52 26.41
C SER A 115 -10.91 -9.45 27.35
N LYS A 116 -10.00 -10.43 27.32
CA LYS A 116 -8.75 -10.37 28.10
C LYS A 116 -7.89 -9.17 27.66
N THR A 117 -7.62 -9.08 26.35
CA THR A 117 -6.83 -8.00 25.74
C THR A 117 -7.42 -6.62 26.06
N LEU A 118 -8.73 -6.43 25.90
CA LEU A 118 -9.41 -5.15 26.16
C LEU A 118 -9.41 -4.78 27.66
N ASN A 119 -9.69 -5.74 28.55
CA ASN A 119 -9.62 -5.50 30.00
C ASN A 119 -8.22 -5.04 30.43
N THR A 120 -7.15 -5.61 29.86
CA THR A 120 -5.78 -5.13 30.12
C THR A 120 -5.55 -3.75 29.50
N LEU A 121 -5.99 -3.49 28.27
CA LEU A 121 -5.88 -2.18 27.63
C LEU A 121 -6.61 -1.05 28.38
N GLU A 122 -7.66 -1.35 29.16
CA GLU A 122 -8.33 -0.40 30.06
C GLU A 122 -7.52 -0.09 31.34
N GLU A 123 -6.68 -1.00 31.81
CA GLU A 123 -5.94 -0.89 33.07
C GLU A 123 -4.49 -0.38 32.91
N ILE A 124 -3.86 -0.57 31.75
CA ILE A 124 -2.45 -0.17 31.54
C ILE A 124 -2.25 1.36 31.49
N GLU A 125 -1.06 1.80 31.89
CA GLU A 125 -0.69 3.21 31.85
C GLU A 125 -0.63 3.73 30.40
N ARG A 126 -1.40 4.77 30.10
CA ARG A 126 -1.41 5.50 28.82
C ARG A 126 -1.42 7.02 29.07
N HIS A 127 -1.24 7.82 28.03
CA HIS A 127 -1.24 9.28 28.17
C HIS A 127 -2.67 9.78 28.45
N GLU A 128 -2.90 10.40 29.60
CA GLU A 128 -4.26 10.78 30.06
C GLU A 128 -4.88 11.85 29.15
N GLU A 129 -4.08 12.81 28.68
CA GLU A 129 -4.56 13.97 27.93
C GLU A 129 -5.01 13.67 26.49
N SER A 130 -4.48 12.60 25.86
CA SER A 130 -4.82 12.23 24.48
C SER A 130 -5.33 10.79 24.32
N GLY A 131 -5.41 10.02 25.42
CA GLY A 131 -5.75 8.59 25.42
C GLY A 131 -4.78 7.66 24.67
N GLN A 132 -3.73 8.21 24.04
CA GLN A 132 -2.75 7.47 23.26
C GLN A 132 -1.86 6.60 24.17
N TYR A 133 -1.53 5.42 23.69
CA TYR A 133 -0.68 4.46 24.40
C TYR A 133 0.81 4.70 24.12
N PHE A 134 1.64 4.25 25.05
CA PHE A 134 3.09 4.25 24.87
C PHE A 134 3.50 3.13 23.90
N ASN A 135 4.66 3.28 23.25
CA ASN A 135 5.09 2.29 22.26
C ASN A 135 5.24 0.87 22.85
N TRP A 136 5.89 0.71 24.00
CA TRP A 136 6.32 -0.60 24.54
C TRP A 136 5.79 -0.92 25.96
N TYR A 137 5.29 -2.15 26.13
CA TYR A 137 4.81 -2.73 27.39
C TYR A 137 5.40 -4.13 27.63
N ASP A 138 5.43 -4.61 28.87
CA ASP A 138 5.63 -6.05 29.17
C ASP A 138 4.33 -6.81 28.85
N HIS A 139 4.39 -7.78 27.94
CA HIS A 139 3.19 -8.51 27.50
C HIS A 139 2.49 -9.28 28.64
N ARG A 140 3.17 -9.59 29.74
CA ARG A 140 2.63 -10.43 30.84
C ARG A 140 1.92 -9.62 31.91
N THR A 141 2.33 -8.36 32.09
CA THR A 141 1.87 -7.50 33.20
C THR A 141 1.17 -6.24 32.72
N GLY A 142 1.36 -5.84 31.46
CA GLY A 142 0.91 -4.54 30.96
C GLY A 142 1.72 -3.36 31.52
N GLU A 143 2.84 -3.61 32.21
CA GLU A 143 3.70 -2.53 32.72
C GLU A 143 4.45 -1.85 31.56
N LYS A 144 4.33 -0.52 31.48
CA LYS A 144 5.02 0.32 30.51
C LYS A 144 6.54 0.20 30.67
N LEU A 145 7.26 -0.08 29.58
CA LEU A 145 8.70 -0.27 29.65
C LEU A 145 9.46 1.06 29.73
N THR A 146 10.42 1.14 30.67
CA THR A 146 11.40 2.23 30.79
C THR A 146 12.85 1.75 30.68
N GLU A 147 13.07 0.45 30.49
CA GLU A 147 14.35 -0.19 30.21
C GLU A 147 14.10 -1.32 29.20
N TRP A 148 15.04 -1.56 28.28
CA TRP A 148 14.89 -2.61 27.28
C TRP A 148 15.14 -4.01 27.90
N PRO A 149 14.20 -4.98 27.84
CA PRO A 149 14.25 -6.15 28.71
C PRO A 149 15.47 -7.06 28.55
N SER A 150 16.07 -7.13 27.36
CA SER A 150 17.22 -8.01 27.10
C SER A 150 18.58 -7.39 27.42
N THR A 151 18.69 -6.05 27.47
CA THR A 151 19.96 -5.32 27.66
C THR A 151 20.00 -4.52 28.95
N GLY A 152 18.85 -4.13 29.51
CA GLY A 152 18.75 -3.17 30.62
C GLY A 152 19.10 -1.74 30.22
N GLU A 153 19.12 -1.43 28.92
CA GLU A 153 19.39 -0.07 28.45
C GLU A 153 18.17 0.84 28.68
N PRO A 154 18.35 2.10 29.15
CA PRO A 154 17.24 3.00 29.40
C PRO A 154 16.40 3.28 28.15
N LEU A 155 15.09 3.09 28.27
CA LEU A 155 14.10 3.35 27.23
C LEU A 155 13.27 4.58 27.63
N THR A 156 13.17 5.57 26.74
CA THR A 156 12.26 6.71 26.94
C THR A 156 10.89 6.35 26.35
N PRO A 157 9.81 6.29 27.15
CA PRO A 157 8.47 6.05 26.61
C PRO A 157 8.04 7.20 25.68
N ILE A 158 7.52 6.83 24.51
CA ILE A 158 7.00 7.75 23.49
C ILE A 158 5.59 7.32 23.08
N LEU A 159 4.81 8.28 22.59
CA LEU A 159 3.56 8.03 21.87
C LEU A 159 3.91 8.05 20.39
N SER A 160 3.84 6.89 19.73
CA SER A 160 4.10 6.75 18.29
C SER A 160 2.80 6.91 17.52
N SER A 161 2.79 7.69 16.45
CA SER A 161 1.60 7.87 15.61
C SER A 161 1.24 6.57 14.88
N VAL A 162 2.26 5.89 14.35
CA VAL A 162 2.16 4.62 13.63
C VAL A 162 1.61 3.53 14.55
N ASP A 163 2.23 3.32 15.71
CA ASP A 163 1.85 2.19 16.56
C ASP A 163 0.43 2.36 17.13
N ASN A 164 0.07 3.58 17.50
CA ASN A 164 -1.30 3.87 17.93
C ASN A 164 -2.30 3.77 16.77
N GLY A 165 -1.92 4.11 15.53
CA GLY A 165 -2.75 3.88 14.34
C GLY A 165 -3.09 2.41 14.12
N TRP A 166 -2.12 1.50 14.29
CA TRP A 166 -2.36 0.06 14.22
C TRP A 166 -3.18 -0.48 15.39
N LEU A 167 -2.95 -0.01 16.62
CA LEU A 167 -3.82 -0.35 17.75
C LEU A 167 -5.27 0.10 17.50
N ALA A 168 -5.46 1.35 17.06
CA ALA A 168 -6.77 1.92 16.77
C ALA A 168 -7.48 1.16 15.64
N THR A 169 -6.73 0.69 14.64
CA THR A 169 -7.28 -0.20 13.58
C THR A 169 -7.84 -1.48 14.18
N GLY A 170 -7.08 -2.19 15.03
CA GLY A 170 -7.57 -3.38 15.72
C GLY A 170 -8.80 -3.11 16.61
N LEU A 171 -8.80 -2.02 17.38
CA LEU A 171 -9.94 -1.60 18.21
C LEU A 171 -11.19 -1.29 17.38
N HIS A 172 -11.05 -0.59 16.24
CA HIS A 172 -12.16 -0.29 15.34
C HIS A 172 -12.74 -1.56 14.72
N LEU A 173 -11.90 -2.50 14.27
CA LEU A 173 -12.38 -3.77 13.74
C LEU A 173 -13.18 -4.57 14.79
N VAL A 174 -12.69 -4.66 16.03
CA VAL A 174 -13.43 -5.31 17.13
C VAL A 174 -14.73 -4.57 17.44
N ARG A 175 -14.72 -3.23 17.44
CA ARG A 175 -15.92 -2.38 17.62
C ARG A 175 -17.00 -2.70 16.59
N GLN A 176 -16.65 -2.87 15.32
CA GLN A 176 -17.62 -3.16 14.25
C GLN A 176 -18.05 -4.63 14.21
N SER A 177 -17.18 -5.57 14.59
CA SER A 177 -17.41 -7.03 14.39
C SER A 177 -17.90 -7.81 15.59
N VAL A 178 -17.65 -7.35 16.83
CA VAL A 178 -17.91 -8.15 18.05
C VAL A 178 -18.91 -7.44 18.96
N PRO A 179 -20.23 -7.71 18.84
CA PRO A 179 -21.28 -6.98 19.58
C PRO A 179 -21.08 -6.96 21.10
N GLU A 180 -20.58 -8.06 21.67
CA GLU A 180 -20.28 -8.26 23.09
C GLU A 180 -19.21 -7.28 23.61
N LEU A 181 -18.30 -6.85 22.75
CA LEU A 181 -17.14 -6.01 23.06
C LEU A 181 -17.19 -4.64 22.39
N SER A 182 -18.23 -4.37 21.60
CA SER A 182 -18.37 -3.17 20.76
C SER A 182 -18.26 -1.86 21.56
N ASP A 183 -18.97 -1.76 22.69
CA ASP A 183 -18.93 -0.59 23.58
C ASP A 183 -17.54 -0.41 24.25
N GLN A 184 -16.86 -1.51 24.61
CA GLN A 184 -15.55 -1.49 25.28
C GLN A 184 -14.45 -1.07 24.30
N ALA A 185 -14.36 -1.74 23.14
CA ALA A 185 -13.41 -1.40 22.08
C ALA A 185 -13.68 0.00 21.50
N GLY A 186 -14.96 0.37 21.36
CA GLY A 186 -15.39 1.71 20.96
C GLY A 186 -14.95 2.79 21.93
N ALA A 187 -15.12 2.60 23.25
CA ALA A 187 -14.67 3.56 24.26
C ALA A 187 -13.14 3.76 24.26
N LEU A 188 -12.37 2.68 24.04
CA LEU A 188 -10.91 2.79 23.88
C LEU A 188 -10.55 3.56 22.60
N PHE A 189 -11.11 3.18 21.44
CA PHE A 189 -10.87 3.84 20.16
C PHE A 189 -11.28 5.32 20.14
N ASP A 190 -12.46 5.65 20.67
CA ASP A 190 -12.98 7.01 20.71
C ASP A 190 -12.15 7.90 21.66
N SER A 191 -11.49 7.32 22.68
CA SER A 191 -10.60 8.05 23.59
C SER A 191 -9.23 8.42 23.03
N MET A 192 -8.80 7.82 21.91
CA MET A 192 -7.51 8.11 21.27
C MET A 192 -7.64 9.33 20.35
N ASP A 193 -7.08 10.46 20.77
CA ASP A 193 -7.04 11.72 20.01
C ASP A 193 -5.82 11.71 19.06
N PHE A 194 -6.08 11.59 17.75
CA PHE A 194 -5.06 11.61 16.71
C PHE A 194 -4.66 13.03 16.30
N SER A 195 -5.41 14.07 16.65
CA SER A 195 -5.04 15.47 16.35
C SER A 195 -3.72 15.87 17.01
N LEU A 196 -3.32 15.21 18.11
CA LEU A 196 -1.99 15.29 18.72
C LEU A 196 -0.84 15.11 17.72
N PHE A 197 -1.02 14.27 16.69
CA PHE A 197 0.02 13.97 15.71
C PHE A 197 -0.03 14.86 14.46
N TYR A 198 -1.05 15.71 14.30
CA TYR A 198 -1.20 16.57 13.13
C TYR A 198 -0.42 17.89 13.30
N ASN A 199 0.53 18.13 12.40
CA ASN A 199 1.21 19.42 12.31
C ASN A 199 0.53 20.29 11.25
N SER A 200 -0.20 21.31 11.68
CA SER A 200 -0.95 22.20 10.78
C SER A 200 -0.08 23.21 10.01
N ASP A 201 1.14 23.48 10.46
CA ASP A 201 2.06 24.45 9.83
C ASP A 201 2.67 23.90 8.53
N ASN A 202 2.89 22.59 8.45
CA ASN A 202 3.43 21.89 7.27
C ASN A 202 2.50 20.81 6.71
N ASN A 203 1.30 20.65 7.26
CA ASN A 203 0.32 19.61 6.91
C ASN A 203 0.81 18.16 7.14
N GLY A 204 1.89 17.96 7.89
CA GLY A 204 2.57 16.69 8.09
C GLY A 204 2.14 15.91 9.34
N LEU A 205 2.61 14.66 9.43
CA LEU A 205 2.36 13.76 10.56
C LEU A 205 3.61 13.68 11.47
N LEU A 206 3.46 13.92 12.76
CA LEU A 206 4.53 13.67 13.74
C LEU A 206 4.85 12.17 13.80
N ARG A 207 6.13 11.80 13.93
CA ARG A 207 6.53 10.40 14.13
C ARG A 207 6.22 9.93 15.55
N SER A 208 6.57 10.77 16.53
CA SER A 208 6.24 10.51 17.92
C SER A 208 6.21 11.77 18.77
N TYR A 209 5.44 11.73 19.85
CA TYR A 209 5.47 12.70 20.94
C TYR A 209 6.11 12.09 22.19
N VAL A 210 6.83 12.88 22.99
CA VAL A 210 7.50 12.43 24.22
C VAL A 210 6.90 13.17 25.44
N PRO A 211 5.92 12.57 26.15
CA PRO A 211 5.20 13.26 27.23
C PRO A 211 6.07 13.78 28.38
N SER A 212 7.20 13.14 28.66
CA SER A 212 8.11 13.54 29.75
C SER A 212 8.91 14.82 29.47
N THR A 213 8.98 15.25 28.21
CA THR A 213 9.76 16.43 27.77
C THR A 213 8.94 17.43 26.94
N GLY A 214 7.79 17.01 26.39
CA GLY A 214 7.05 17.76 25.37
C GLY A 214 7.77 17.77 24.00
N GLU A 215 8.67 16.83 23.75
CA GLU A 215 9.42 16.75 22.49
C GLU A 215 8.54 16.17 21.37
N GLU A 216 8.31 16.96 20.33
CA GLU A 216 7.66 16.55 19.08
C GLU A 216 8.71 16.09 18.06
N ARG A 217 8.71 14.80 17.72
CA ARG A 217 9.64 14.22 16.75
C ARG A 217 9.03 14.20 15.36
N CYS A 218 9.18 15.31 14.67
CA CYS A 218 8.76 15.48 13.28
C CYS A 218 9.67 14.67 12.31
N CYS A 219 9.23 14.30 11.11
CA CYS A 219 7.84 14.02 10.69
C CYS A 219 7.90 12.88 9.66
N TYR A 220 6.80 12.15 9.50
CA TYR A 220 6.60 11.28 8.34
C TYR A 220 6.06 12.14 7.19
N ASN A 221 6.84 12.21 6.12
CA ASN A 221 6.59 13.09 4.98
C ASN A 221 6.57 12.32 3.64
N THR A 222 6.58 10.99 3.64
CA THR A 222 6.54 10.16 2.43
C THR A 222 5.45 9.12 2.56
N LEU A 223 5.12 8.45 1.46
CA LEU A 223 4.26 7.27 1.49
C LEU A 223 4.96 6.13 2.27
N GLY A 224 4.19 5.44 3.12
CA GLY A 224 4.65 4.35 3.99
C GLY A 224 3.49 3.74 4.78
N GLU A 225 3.75 2.76 5.64
CA GLU A 225 2.75 2.12 6.51
C GLU A 225 2.02 3.14 7.41
N VAL A 226 2.74 4.21 7.74
CA VAL A 226 2.33 5.35 8.58
C VAL A 226 1.03 6.04 8.14
N ARG A 227 0.61 5.86 6.88
CA ARG A 227 -0.65 6.36 6.31
C ARG A 227 -1.86 6.04 7.19
N ILE A 228 -1.86 4.91 7.89
CA ILE A 228 -2.97 4.49 8.75
C ILE A 228 -3.31 5.52 9.84
N ALA A 229 -2.33 6.22 10.41
CA ALA A 229 -2.57 7.23 11.43
C ALA A 229 -3.27 8.47 10.86
N SER A 230 -2.89 8.87 9.64
CA SER A 230 -3.58 9.90 8.87
C SER A 230 -5.00 9.47 8.50
N TYR A 231 -5.20 8.21 8.11
CA TYR A 231 -6.53 7.67 7.78
C TYR A 231 -7.45 7.62 8.99
N ILE A 232 -6.99 7.13 10.14
CA ILE A 232 -7.78 7.16 11.39
C ILE A 232 -8.08 8.61 11.82
N GLY A 233 -7.10 9.52 11.75
CA GLY A 233 -7.31 10.93 12.10
C GLY A 233 -8.33 11.64 11.20
N ILE A 234 -8.27 11.43 9.88
CA ILE A 234 -9.24 11.98 8.91
C ILE A 234 -10.61 11.33 9.11
N ALA A 235 -10.67 10.01 9.26
CA ALA A 235 -11.91 9.26 9.45
C ALA A 235 -12.62 9.60 10.78
N LYS A 236 -11.89 9.90 11.85
CA LYS A 236 -12.46 10.43 13.11
C LYS A 236 -12.87 11.92 13.03
N GLY A 237 -12.49 12.62 11.96
CA GLY A 237 -12.73 14.08 11.82
C GLY A 237 -11.79 14.94 12.67
N GLU A 238 -10.72 14.35 13.22
CA GLU A 238 -9.70 15.01 14.05
C GLU A 238 -8.59 15.66 13.21
N MET A 239 -8.41 15.19 11.97
CA MET A 239 -7.54 15.79 10.96
C MET A 239 -8.36 16.22 9.73
N PRO A 240 -8.01 17.34 9.07
CA PRO A 240 -8.69 17.77 7.86
C PRO A 240 -8.30 16.88 6.66
N GLN A 241 -9.22 16.62 5.72
CA GLN A 241 -8.97 15.76 4.55
C GLN A 241 -7.71 16.14 3.75
N LYS A 242 -7.38 17.43 3.66
CA LYS A 242 -6.14 17.92 3.02
C LYS A 242 -4.86 17.28 3.58
N HIS A 243 -4.87 16.71 4.78
CA HIS A 243 -3.72 16.01 5.37
C HIS A 243 -3.30 14.78 4.56
N TYR A 244 -4.22 14.16 3.81
CA TYR A 244 -3.93 13.08 2.84
C TYR A 244 -2.82 13.47 1.83
N PHE A 245 -2.74 14.76 1.49
CA PHE A 245 -1.76 15.32 0.57
C PHE A 245 -0.49 15.82 1.26
N GLY A 246 -0.29 15.52 2.56
CA GLY A 246 0.91 15.91 3.32
C GLY A 246 2.17 15.08 3.02
N SER A 247 2.01 13.88 2.46
CA SER A 247 3.15 13.03 2.06
C SER A 247 3.63 13.29 0.63
N TRP A 248 4.93 13.22 0.41
CA TRP A 248 5.53 13.21 -0.92
C TRP A 248 5.32 11.85 -1.60
N ARG A 249 4.93 11.90 -2.89
CA ARG A 249 4.82 10.76 -3.80
C ARG A 249 6.20 10.44 -4.41
N THR A 250 6.88 11.46 -4.92
CA THR A 250 8.36 11.58 -4.88
C THR A 250 8.71 12.99 -4.42
N PHE A 251 10.00 13.33 -4.28
CA PHE A 251 10.37 14.75 -4.23
C PHE A 251 10.29 15.38 -5.64
N PRO A 252 10.08 16.71 -5.77
CA PRO A 252 10.06 17.42 -7.05
C PRO A 252 11.35 17.30 -7.88
N ASP A 253 11.23 17.51 -9.19
CA ASP A 253 12.37 17.55 -10.13
C ASP A 253 13.23 18.83 -9.94
N SER A 254 14.17 18.80 -8.97
CA SER A 254 15.10 19.91 -8.66
C SER A 254 16.52 19.39 -8.39
N CYS A 255 17.50 19.87 -9.16
CA CYS A 255 18.92 19.61 -8.90
C CYS A 255 19.43 20.24 -7.59
N GLU A 256 18.85 21.36 -7.15
CA GLU A 256 19.36 22.14 -6.01
C GLU A 256 18.91 21.53 -4.67
N ASP A 257 17.66 21.06 -4.60
CA ASP A 257 17.04 20.57 -3.37
C ASP A 257 16.99 19.02 -3.30
N TRP A 258 16.78 18.37 -4.46
CA TRP A 258 16.39 16.95 -4.54
C TRP A 258 17.28 16.11 -5.46
N GLY A 259 18.38 16.68 -5.96
CA GLY A 259 19.36 16.01 -6.82
C GLY A 259 20.11 14.86 -6.14
N TRP A 260 19.92 14.67 -4.83
CA TRP A 260 20.49 13.55 -4.07
C TRP A 260 19.76 12.22 -4.31
N GLN A 261 18.52 12.23 -4.83
CA GLN A 261 17.80 11.01 -5.19
C GLN A 261 18.59 10.18 -6.22
N GLU A 262 18.51 8.86 -6.12
CA GLU A 262 19.19 7.89 -7.02
C GLU A 262 18.56 7.80 -8.41
N MET A 263 17.41 8.42 -8.60
CA MET A 263 16.76 8.58 -9.89
C MET A 263 16.14 9.97 -10.01
N ARG A 264 16.21 10.55 -11.21
CA ARG A 264 15.42 11.73 -11.56
C ARG A 264 13.92 11.35 -11.68
N PRO A 265 13.02 11.92 -10.86
CA PRO A 265 11.60 11.60 -10.91
C PRO A 265 10.93 12.16 -12.17
N VAL A 266 9.77 11.59 -12.49
CA VAL A 266 8.86 12.13 -13.51
C VAL A 266 7.47 12.32 -12.93
N GLY A 267 6.84 13.42 -13.28
CA GLY A 267 5.55 13.78 -12.72
C GLY A 267 5.07 15.13 -13.21
N PHE A 268 3.93 15.53 -12.69
CA PHE A 268 3.29 16.82 -12.92
C PHE A 268 2.90 17.42 -11.56
N ASN A 269 2.56 18.72 -11.54
CA ASN A 269 2.04 19.35 -10.33
C ASN A 269 0.52 19.44 -10.45
N ARG A 270 -0.20 19.00 -9.41
CA ARG A 270 -1.64 19.20 -9.22
C ARG A 270 -1.87 19.98 -7.93
N GLN A 271 -3.08 20.50 -7.74
CA GLN A 271 -3.50 21.06 -6.46
C GLN A 271 -4.76 20.33 -6.02
N TYR A 272 -4.74 19.79 -4.81
CA TYR A 272 -5.88 19.07 -4.21
C TYR A 272 -6.17 19.68 -2.84
N PHE A 273 -7.42 20.02 -2.54
CA PHE A 273 -7.83 20.61 -1.25
C PHE A 273 -6.97 21.84 -0.84
N GLY A 274 -6.46 22.59 -1.82
CA GLY A 274 -5.57 23.74 -1.63
C GLY A 274 -4.12 23.39 -1.25
N VAL A 275 -3.67 22.15 -1.45
CA VAL A 275 -2.29 21.68 -1.26
C VAL A 275 -1.65 21.46 -2.62
N ASP A 276 -0.51 22.10 -2.88
CA ASP A 276 0.30 21.85 -4.08
C ASP A 276 1.02 20.50 -3.94
N VAL A 277 0.78 19.58 -4.87
CA VAL A 277 1.31 18.21 -4.86
C VAL A 277 2.10 17.97 -6.15
N PHE A 278 3.31 17.41 -6.01
CA PHE A 278 4.04 16.83 -7.14
C PHE A 278 3.70 15.35 -7.24
N GLU A 279 2.92 14.99 -8.26
CA GLU A 279 2.53 13.61 -8.55
C GLU A 279 3.65 12.89 -9.27
N GLY A 280 4.66 12.54 -8.48
CA GLY A 280 5.91 11.94 -8.93
C GLY A 280 5.88 10.41 -8.97
N ALA A 281 6.63 9.87 -9.91
CA ALA A 281 6.96 8.46 -10.04
C ALA A 281 8.41 8.27 -10.51
N TYR A 282 8.96 7.09 -10.25
CA TYR A 282 10.22 6.60 -10.80
C TYR A 282 9.98 5.63 -11.94
N ARG A 283 10.96 5.52 -12.85
CA ARG A 283 10.92 4.56 -13.97
C ARG A 283 11.55 3.24 -13.54
N TYR A 284 10.77 2.16 -13.55
CA TYR A 284 11.29 0.80 -13.34
C TYR A 284 10.97 -0.05 -14.57
N ASN A 285 12.01 -0.47 -15.30
CA ASN A 285 11.87 -1.05 -16.65
C ASN A 285 10.98 -0.17 -17.57
N ASP A 286 9.93 -0.74 -18.15
CA ASP A 286 8.96 -0.06 -19.02
C ASP A 286 7.77 0.55 -18.23
N THR A 287 7.85 0.60 -16.90
CA THR A 287 6.77 1.10 -16.01
C THR A 287 7.15 2.40 -15.29
N ARG A 288 6.14 3.13 -14.81
CA ARG A 288 6.29 4.19 -13.80
C ARG A 288 5.64 3.74 -12.49
N ILE A 289 6.38 3.86 -11.39
CA ILE A 289 5.95 3.44 -10.05
C ILE A 289 6.14 4.62 -9.09
N THR A 290 5.11 4.94 -8.31
CA THR A 290 5.21 5.87 -7.20
C THR A 290 5.80 5.12 -6.00
N PRO A 291 7.01 5.49 -5.53
CA PRO A 291 7.76 4.76 -4.52
C PRO A 291 7.25 5.01 -3.09
N ASN A 292 7.83 4.28 -2.14
CA ASN A 292 7.84 4.62 -0.71
C ASN A 292 9.29 4.92 -0.27
N TRP A 293 9.59 5.06 1.03
CA TRP A 293 10.93 5.50 1.44
C TRP A 293 12.00 4.46 1.10
N GLY A 294 11.81 3.21 1.49
CA GLY A 294 12.86 2.18 1.38
C GLY A 294 12.73 1.18 0.24
N GLY A 295 11.60 1.14 -0.46
CA GLY A 295 11.34 0.09 -1.46
C GLY A 295 10.76 -1.19 -0.86
N SER A 296 10.17 -1.18 0.35
CA SER A 296 9.64 -2.39 0.99
C SER A 296 8.16 -2.68 0.71
N MET A 297 7.79 -3.96 0.71
CA MET A 297 6.39 -4.39 0.71
C MET A 297 5.64 -3.95 1.97
N PHE A 298 6.29 -3.91 3.14
CA PHE A 298 5.72 -3.44 4.40
C PHE A 298 5.16 -2.01 4.30
N GLU A 299 6.00 -1.06 3.87
CA GLU A 299 5.64 0.35 3.68
C GLU A 299 4.53 0.55 2.64
N ALA A 300 4.53 -0.26 1.58
CA ALA A 300 3.49 -0.21 0.55
C ALA A 300 2.16 -0.80 1.05
N PHE A 301 2.19 -2.00 1.63
CA PHE A 301 1.02 -2.88 1.69
C PHE A 301 0.42 -3.15 3.07
N MET A 302 0.92 -2.57 4.17
CA MET A 302 0.19 -2.65 5.45
C MET A 302 -1.19 -1.97 5.42
N ALA A 303 -1.27 -0.74 4.91
CA ALA A 303 -2.52 0.02 4.86
C ALA A 303 -3.63 -0.62 3.99
N PRO A 304 -3.35 -1.15 2.77
CA PRO A 304 -4.39 -1.77 1.94
C PRO A 304 -4.94 -3.08 2.49
N LEU A 305 -4.39 -3.65 3.58
CA LEU A 305 -5.04 -4.75 4.30
C LEU A 305 -6.34 -4.32 5.00
N PHE A 306 -6.53 -3.01 5.24
CA PHE A 306 -7.66 -2.47 6.01
C PHE A 306 -8.39 -1.36 5.27
N VAL A 307 -7.68 -0.47 4.57
CA VAL A 307 -8.29 0.57 3.75
C VAL A 307 -8.37 0.05 2.32
N PRO A 308 -9.53 0.09 1.64
CA PRO A 308 -9.64 -0.38 0.26
C PRO A 308 -9.05 0.65 -0.73
N GLU A 309 -7.76 0.97 -0.57
CA GLU A 309 -7.02 1.96 -1.38
C GLU A 309 -7.18 1.70 -2.89
N GLN A 310 -7.14 0.43 -3.31
CA GLN A 310 -7.31 0.01 -4.69
C GLN A 310 -8.74 0.20 -5.26
N LYS A 311 -9.75 0.37 -4.39
CA LYS A 311 -11.15 0.63 -4.79
C LYS A 311 -11.52 2.12 -4.65
N TRP A 312 -10.91 2.83 -3.70
CA TRP A 312 -11.19 4.24 -3.43
C TRP A 312 -10.24 5.22 -4.12
N ALA A 313 -9.10 4.77 -4.63
CA ALA A 313 -8.10 5.62 -5.26
C ALA A 313 -7.72 5.07 -6.66
N PRO A 314 -8.64 5.20 -7.64
CA PRO A 314 -8.50 4.47 -8.89
C PRO A 314 -7.43 5.06 -9.82
N GLY A 315 -7.11 6.36 -9.71
CA GLY A 315 -6.00 7.04 -10.39
C GLY A 315 -4.62 6.90 -9.72
N SER A 316 -4.53 6.33 -8.51
CA SER A 316 -3.27 6.21 -7.76
C SER A 316 -2.97 4.77 -7.34
N TRP A 317 -3.44 4.34 -6.17
CA TRP A 317 -3.10 3.06 -5.57
C TRP A 317 -3.58 1.86 -6.40
N ARG A 318 -4.72 1.97 -7.09
CA ARG A 318 -5.22 0.92 -8.00
C ARG A 318 -4.23 0.60 -9.13
N VAL A 319 -3.55 1.63 -9.65
CA VAL A 319 -2.51 1.49 -10.70
C VAL A 319 -1.19 1.05 -10.09
N ASN A 320 -0.78 1.68 -8.99
CA ASN A 320 0.57 1.51 -8.44
C ASN A 320 0.79 0.17 -7.73
N HIS A 321 -0.20 -0.34 -7.01
CA HIS A 321 -0.08 -1.61 -6.27
C HIS A 321 0.35 -2.81 -7.12
N PRO A 322 -0.34 -3.18 -8.23
CA PRO A 322 0.11 -4.29 -9.05
C PRO A 322 1.50 -4.05 -9.66
N LEU A 323 1.83 -2.83 -10.09
CA LEU A 323 3.15 -2.49 -10.63
C LEU A 323 4.26 -2.68 -9.58
N TYR A 324 4.01 -2.27 -8.34
CA TYR A 324 4.94 -2.43 -7.22
C TYR A 324 5.20 -3.91 -6.87
N VAL A 325 4.15 -4.75 -6.86
CA VAL A 325 4.30 -6.21 -6.68
C VAL A 325 5.09 -6.83 -7.83
N GLN A 326 4.82 -6.42 -9.09
CA GLN A 326 5.56 -6.93 -10.25
C GLN A 326 7.04 -6.50 -10.24
N ALA A 327 7.37 -5.29 -9.74
CA ALA A 327 8.75 -4.88 -9.54
C ALA A 327 9.48 -5.73 -8.49
N GLN A 328 8.80 -6.10 -7.39
CA GLN A 328 9.34 -7.00 -6.37
C GLN A 328 9.59 -8.42 -6.90
N ILE A 329 8.67 -8.94 -7.71
CA ILE A 329 8.81 -10.24 -8.41
C ILE A 329 9.98 -10.18 -9.40
N HIS A 330 10.01 -9.19 -10.30
CA HIS A 330 11.08 -9.02 -11.28
C HIS A 330 12.45 -8.89 -10.59
N HIS A 331 12.54 -8.12 -9.50
CA HIS A 331 13.79 -7.97 -8.77
C HIS A 331 14.32 -9.31 -8.24
N GLY A 332 13.50 -10.04 -7.46
CA GLY A 332 13.92 -11.30 -6.86
C GLY A 332 14.12 -12.45 -7.85
N MET A 333 13.34 -12.48 -8.94
CA MET A 333 13.35 -13.58 -9.90
C MET A 333 14.32 -13.37 -11.07
N GLU A 334 14.56 -12.13 -11.51
CA GLU A 334 15.31 -11.83 -12.75
C GLU A 334 16.51 -10.89 -12.53
N GLU A 335 16.34 -9.79 -11.79
CA GLU A 335 17.39 -8.77 -11.61
C GLU A 335 18.51 -9.24 -10.66
N ALA A 336 18.13 -9.63 -9.44
CA ALA A 336 19.01 -10.21 -8.44
C ALA A 336 19.19 -11.72 -8.61
N GLY A 337 18.21 -12.40 -9.25
CA GLY A 337 18.31 -13.81 -9.61
C GLY A 337 18.28 -14.79 -8.42
N TYR A 338 17.77 -14.36 -7.26
CA TYR A 338 17.60 -15.19 -6.05
C TYR A 338 16.71 -16.42 -6.28
N GLY A 339 15.77 -16.35 -7.23
CA GLY A 339 14.78 -17.40 -7.49
C GLY A 339 13.60 -17.41 -6.50
N TYR A 340 13.54 -16.40 -5.65
CA TYR A 340 12.48 -16.10 -4.69
C TYR A 340 12.31 -14.57 -4.59
N TRP A 341 11.17 -14.11 -4.11
CA TRP A 341 10.87 -12.68 -3.95
C TRP A 341 10.11 -12.37 -2.66
N GLY A 342 10.07 -11.08 -2.29
CA GLY A 342 9.40 -10.57 -1.09
C GLY A 342 10.40 -9.94 -0.13
N PHE A 343 10.54 -8.62 -0.19
CA PHE A 343 11.53 -7.86 0.56
C PHE A 343 10.85 -6.86 1.51
N SER A 344 11.13 -6.97 2.80
CA SER A 344 10.61 -6.09 3.86
C SER A 344 11.47 -6.17 5.12
N PRO A 345 11.33 -5.23 6.07
CA PRO A 345 12.04 -5.29 7.34
C PRO A 345 11.79 -6.60 8.10
N SER A 346 12.85 -7.19 8.65
CA SER A 346 12.80 -8.46 9.38
C SER A 346 14.01 -8.62 10.31
N ASP A 347 13.98 -9.64 11.16
CA ASP A 347 15.22 -10.19 11.73
C ASP A 347 16.15 -10.64 10.59
N VAL A 348 17.46 -10.40 10.74
CA VAL A 348 18.51 -10.90 9.85
C VAL A 348 18.74 -12.38 10.19
N PRO A 349 18.73 -13.32 9.22
CA PRO A 349 18.91 -14.75 9.50
C PRO A 349 20.19 -15.09 10.26
N GLU A 350 21.29 -14.38 9.99
CA GLU A 350 22.57 -14.52 10.71
C GLU A 350 22.64 -13.75 12.05
N GLY A 351 21.58 -13.03 12.41
CA GLY A 351 21.41 -12.31 13.68
C GLY A 351 21.46 -10.79 13.57
N GLY A 352 20.46 -10.14 14.17
CA GLY A 352 20.23 -8.69 14.09
C GLY A 352 18.85 -8.40 13.50
N TYR A 353 18.58 -7.14 13.18
CA TYR A 353 17.36 -6.70 12.49
C TYR A 353 17.74 -5.68 11.41
N LYS A 354 17.10 -5.73 10.25
CA LYS A 354 17.41 -4.84 9.12
C LYS A 354 16.14 -4.58 8.28
N ALA A 355 16.09 -3.40 7.68
CA ALA A 355 15.11 -3.08 6.65
C ALA A 355 15.57 -3.60 5.28
N TYR A 356 14.72 -4.39 4.61
CA TYR A 356 14.95 -4.90 3.25
C TYR A 356 13.87 -4.38 2.30
N GLY A 357 14.22 -4.25 1.02
CA GLY A 357 13.35 -3.72 -0.02
C GLY A 357 13.93 -3.92 -1.41
N VAL A 358 13.35 -3.24 -2.39
CA VAL A 358 13.88 -3.08 -3.75
C VAL A 358 14.26 -1.61 -3.93
N ASP A 359 15.55 -1.36 -3.78
CA ASP A 359 16.20 -0.05 -3.82
C ASP A 359 15.75 0.84 -5.00
N ALA A 360 15.65 0.25 -6.20
CA ALA A 360 15.23 0.92 -7.43
C ALA A 360 13.80 1.49 -7.42
N ILE A 361 12.97 1.12 -6.43
CA ILE A 361 11.61 1.66 -6.19
C ILE A 361 11.47 2.26 -4.77
N GLY A 362 12.59 2.60 -4.12
CA GLY A 362 12.68 3.39 -2.90
C GLY A 362 13.13 4.83 -3.18
N MET A 363 12.83 5.76 -2.26
CA MET A 363 13.20 7.18 -2.37
C MET A 363 14.51 7.56 -1.67
N GLY A 364 14.91 6.82 -0.64
CA GLY A 364 16.12 7.12 0.14
C GLY A 364 17.38 6.67 -0.59
N ALA A 365 18.39 7.55 -0.71
CA ALA A 365 19.72 7.21 -1.27
C ALA A 365 20.62 6.42 -0.29
N ASP A 366 19.99 5.89 0.76
CA ASP A 366 20.47 4.89 1.71
C ASP A 366 19.39 3.81 1.87
N GLY A 367 18.74 3.47 0.75
CA GLY A 367 17.51 2.69 0.64
C GLY A 367 17.58 1.29 1.24
N TYR A 368 16.51 0.50 1.12
CA TYR A 368 16.51 -0.84 1.70
C TYR A 368 16.99 -1.84 0.65
N PRO A 369 18.22 -2.38 0.78
CA PRO A 369 18.72 -3.35 -0.18
C PRO A 369 18.00 -4.68 0.02
N SER A 370 17.92 -5.50 -1.02
CA SER A 370 17.34 -6.84 -0.94
C SER A 370 18.27 -7.88 -0.28
N ASN A 371 19.44 -7.47 0.21
CA ASN A 371 20.49 -8.36 0.69
C ASN A 371 21.28 -7.83 1.90
N ASN A 372 22.10 -8.70 2.50
CA ASN A 372 23.01 -8.33 3.58
C ASN A 372 24.26 -7.56 3.10
N ASP A 373 24.68 -7.72 1.85
CA ASP A 373 25.89 -7.07 1.30
C ASP A 373 25.69 -5.57 0.98
N ASN A 374 24.45 -5.09 0.95
CA ASN A 374 24.06 -3.71 0.61
C ASN A 374 24.36 -3.35 -0.85
N THR A 375 23.80 -4.15 -1.76
CA THR A 375 23.84 -3.89 -3.20
C THR A 375 22.76 -2.86 -3.54
N PHE A 376 23.20 -1.68 -3.99
CA PHE A 376 22.37 -0.50 -4.30
C PHE A 376 22.46 -0.11 -5.78
N VAL A 377 21.50 0.69 -6.26
CA VAL A 377 21.48 1.27 -7.60
C VAL A 377 21.61 2.79 -7.54
N ASP A 378 22.32 3.40 -8.49
CA ASP A 378 22.31 4.86 -8.67
C ASP A 378 22.17 5.16 -10.16
N PHE A 379 20.94 5.36 -10.61
CA PHE A 379 20.62 5.78 -11.98
C PHE A 379 21.01 7.24 -12.25
N GLY A 380 21.54 7.93 -11.24
CA GLY A 380 21.94 9.32 -11.32
C GLY A 380 20.76 10.27 -11.55
N TYR A 381 21.11 11.51 -11.86
CA TYR A 381 20.14 12.59 -12.02
C TYR A 381 20.51 13.41 -13.25
N GLU A 382 20.00 13.00 -14.41
CA GLU A 382 20.37 13.57 -15.71
C GLU A 382 20.17 15.09 -15.72
N GLY A 383 21.26 15.83 -15.98
CA GLY A 383 21.28 17.30 -16.04
C GLY A 383 21.82 17.99 -14.79
N CYS A 384 21.98 17.27 -13.67
CA CYS A 384 22.56 17.83 -12.44
C CYS A 384 24.08 17.59 -12.35
N GLU A 385 24.82 18.59 -11.90
CA GLU A 385 26.28 18.50 -11.79
C GLU A 385 26.70 17.46 -10.74
N GLY A 386 27.49 16.47 -11.15
CA GLY A 386 28.02 15.43 -10.25
C GLY A 386 27.06 14.26 -9.96
N ARG A 387 25.93 14.16 -10.66
CA ARG A 387 24.97 13.04 -10.56
C ARG A 387 24.95 12.19 -11.83
N ASP A 388 26.13 11.84 -12.33
CA ASP A 388 26.28 10.89 -13.44
C ASP A 388 25.84 9.48 -13.01
N PRO A 389 25.08 8.73 -13.85
CA PRO A 389 24.62 7.38 -13.53
C PRO A 389 25.79 6.43 -13.25
N GLN A 390 25.63 5.58 -12.24
CA GLN A 390 26.51 4.44 -12.02
C GLN A 390 26.04 3.24 -12.87
N PRO A 391 26.93 2.30 -13.23
CA PRO A 391 26.51 1.04 -13.83
C PRO A 391 25.65 0.25 -12.85
N SER A 392 24.47 -0.19 -13.28
CA SER A 392 23.62 -1.09 -12.47
C SER A 392 24.40 -2.34 -12.05
N PRO A 393 24.23 -2.82 -10.80
CA PRO A 393 24.82 -4.07 -10.35
C PRO A 393 24.36 -5.22 -11.24
N LYS A 394 25.25 -6.18 -11.48
CA LYS A 394 24.87 -7.40 -12.19
C LYS A 394 24.23 -8.42 -11.25
N PRO A 395 23.52 -9.43 -11.79
CA PRO A 395 23.01 -10.55 -10.98
C PRO A 395 24.10 -11.21 -10.11
N GLU A 396 25.35 -11.33 -10.61
CA GLU A 396 26.46 -11.91 -9.82
C GLU A 396 26.97 -11.03 -8.65
N GLU A 397 26.46 -9.81 -8.49
CA GLU A 397 26.77 -8.85 -7.41
C GLU A 397 25.66 -8.75 -6.37
N TYR A 398 24.50 -9.38 -6.62
CA TYR A 398 23.44 -9.59 -5.63
C TYR A 398 23.70 -10.90 -4.88
N THR A 399 24.52 -10.82 -3.82
CA THR A 399 24.79 -11.96 -2.91
C THR A 399 24.23 -11.73 -1.51
N ASN A 400 24.02 -12.80 -0.76
CA ASN A 400 23.36 -12.83 0.55
C ASN A 400 21.95 -12.21 0.53
N GLY A 401 21.17 -12.52 -0.50
CA GLY A 401 19.78 -12.08 -0.63
C GLY A 401 18.91 -12.56 0.53
N VAL A 402 18.11 -11.67 1.12
CA VAL A 402 17.23 -12.00 2.26
C VAL A 402 15.78 -11.86 1.81
N VAL A 403 15.03 -12.95 1.91
CA VAL A 403 13.62 -13.03 1.52
C VAL A 403 12.75 -13.25 2.74
N THR A 404 11.65 -12.51 2.81
CA THR A 404 10.71 -12.48 3.94
C THR A 404 9.36 -13.03 3.48
N PRO A 405 8.86 -14.14 4.05
CA PRO A 405 7.61 -14.75 3.59
C PRO A 405 6.40 -13.81 3.72
N HIS A 406 6.35 -12.98 4.77
CA HIS A 406 5.25 -12.03 4.98
C HIS A 406 5.10 -11.06 3.80
N ALA A 407 6.21 -10.61 3.19
CA ALA A 407 6.18 -9.70 2.04
C ALA A 407 5.56 -10.36 0.80
N ALA A 408 5.76 -11.68 0.61
CA ALA A 408 5.09 -12.40 -0.47
C ALA A 408 3.57 -12.56 -0.20
N PHE A 409 3.15 -12.75 1.05
CA PHE A 409 1.73 -12.75 1.42
C PHE A 409 1.08 -11.38 1.18
N LEU A 410 1.78 -10.27 1.44
CA LEU A 410 1.29 -8.92 1.12
C LEU A 410 0.98 -8.75 -0.38
N GLY A 411 1.69 -9.44 -1.27
CA GLY A 411 1.42 -9.43 -2.72
C GLY A 411 0.27 -10.34 -3.18
N LEU A 412 -0.35 -11.14 -2.29
CA LEU A 412 -1.30 -12.20 -2.62
C LEU A 412 -2.53 -11.72 -3.41
N GLN A 413 -2.99 -10.48 -3.19
CA GLN A 413 -4.14 -9.91 -3.90
C GLN A 413 -3.85 -9.62 -5.37
N TRP A 414 -2.60 -9.29 -5.73
CA TRP A 414 -2.22 -8.84 -7.09
C TRP A 414 -1.43 -9.88 -7.89
N ALA A 415 -0.78 -10.85 -7.23
CA ALA A 415 0.00 -11.90 -7.87
C ALA A 415 -0.20 -13.27 -7.19
N PRO A 416 -1.45 -13.81 -7.13
CA PRO A 416 -1.78 -14.97 -6.32
C PRO A 416 -1.05 -16.25 -6.73
N GLU A 417 -0.87 -16.49 -8.03
CA GLU A 417 -0.17 -17.67 -8.54
C GLU A 417 1.32 -17.61 -8.20
N GLU A 418 1.95 -16.45 -8.38
CA GLU A 418 3.35 -16.17 -8.06
C GLU A 418 3.61 -16.24 -6.55
N THR A 419 2.73 -15.69 -5.71
CA THR A 419 2.81 -15.76 -4.25
C THR A 419 2.72 -17.22 -3.78
N VAL A 420 1.69 -17.97 -4.19
CA VAL A 420 1.51 -19.37 -3.77
C VAL A 420 2.71 -20.23 -4.22
N LYS A 421 3.21 -20.02 -5.44
CA LYS A 421 4.39 -20.70 -5.98
C LYS A 421 5.67 -20.35 -5.20
N ASN A 422 5.90 -19.08 -4.90
CA ASN A 422 7.05 -18.61 -4.12
C ASN A 422 7.06 -19.20 -2.71
N LEU A 423 5.95 -19.10 -1.98
CA LEU A 423 5.78 -19.68 -0.65
C LEU A 423 5.94 -21.21 -0.65
N THR A 424 5.41 -21.89 -1.66
CA THR A 424 5.57 -23.34 -1.82
C THR A 424 7.02 -23.75 -2.11
N ASN A 425 7.79 -22.93 -2.83
CA ASN A 425 9.22 -23.16 -3.02
C ASN A 425 9.98 -22.91 -1.71
N LEU A 426 9.70 -21.81 -1.00
CA LEU A 426 10.32 -21.49 0.30
C LEU A 426 10.11 -22.63 1.33
N GLU A 427 8.88 -23.14 1.48
CA GLU A 427 8.56 -24.29 2.34
C GLU A 427 9.28 -25.58 1.90
N ARG A 428 9.50 -25.78 0.59
CA ARG A 428 10.17 -26.98 0.07
C ARG A 428 11.67 -26.95 0.30
N ASP A 429 12.30 -25.80 0.08
CA ASP A 429 13.74 -25.69 -0.08
C ASP A 429 14.47 -25.26 1.21
N PHE A 430 13.75 -24.70 2.19
CA PHE A 430 14.30 -24.25 3.48
C PHE A 430 13.48 -24.75 4.68
N ASP A 431 14.11 -24.86 5.86
CA ASP A 431 13.44 -25.16 7.14
C ASP A 431 12.69 -23.93 7.71
N ILE A 432 11.98 -23.21 6.83
CA ILE A 432 11.35 -21.91 7.13
C ILE A 432 9.91 -22.03 7.61
N TYR A 433 9.26 -23.18 7.41
CA TYR A 433 7.85 -23.37 7.75
C TYR A 433 7.66 -24.42 8.85
N SER A 434 6.75 -24.18 9.80
CA SER A 434 6.42 -25.11 10.87
C SER A 434 4.95 -25.00 11.31
N LYS A 435 4.59 -25.71 12.39
CA LYS A 435 3.31 -25.61 13.14
C LYS A 435 2.96 -24.21 13.69
N TRP A 436 3.79 -23.22 13.41
CA TRP A 436 3.65 -21.80 13.78
C TRP A 436 3.74 -20.90 12.54
N GLY A 437 3.48 -21.45 11.36
CA GLY A 437 3.54 -20.72 10.10
C GLY A 437 4.97 -20.58 9.57
N PHE A 438 5.18 -19.54 8.77
CA PHE A 438 6.50 -19.17 8.26
C PHE A 438 7.30 -18.39 9.32
N ARG A 439 8.57 -18.75 9.48
CA ARG A 439 9.57 -17.93 10.18
C ARG A 439 9.87 -16.66 9.39
N ASP A 440 10.45 -15.69 10.08
CA ASP A 440 10.62 -14.30 9.66
C ASP A 440 11.26 -14.10 8.27
N SER A 441 12.38 -14.79 8.05
CA SER A 441 13.27 -14.52 6.92
C SER A 441 14.21 -15.69 6.62
N VAL A 442 14.75 -15.70 5.40
CA VAL A 442 15.81 -16.63 4.96
C VAL A 442 16.83 -15.89 4.10
N ASN A 443 18.12 -16.19 4.32
CA ASN A 443 19.20 -15.82 3.41
C ASN A 443 19.30 -16.94 2.37
N VAL A 444 18.89 -16.65 1.14
CA VAL A 444 18.69 -17.68 0.10
C VAL A 444 20.00 -18.30 -0.39
N ASP A 445 21.13 -17.60 -0.23
CA ASP A 445 22.45 -18.07 -0.64
C ASP A 445 23.13 -18.94 0.42
N THR A 446 22.95 -18.59 1.71
CA THR A 446 23.53 -19.35 2.83
C THR A 446 22.64 -20.50 3.29
N GLY A 447 21.33 -20.40 3.02
CA GLY A 447 20.30 -21.26 3.58
C GLY A 447 20.05 -21.03 5.07
N ALA A 448 20.57 -19.94 5.65
CA ALA A 448 20.28 -19.55 7.02
C ALA A 448 18.85 -19.03 7.12
N VAL A 449 18.11 -19.49 8.12
CA VAL A 449 16.70 -19.12 8.37
C VAL A 449 16.63 -18.46 9.74
N SER A 450 15.81 -17.42 9.90
CA SER A 450 15.55 -16.82 11.21
C SER A 450 15.04 -17.85 12.22
N ASP A 451 15.48 -17.73 13.48
CA ASP A 451 14.98 -18.52 14.61
C ASP A 451 13.71 -17.92 15.25
N TYR A 452 13.08 -16.92 14.61
CA TYR A 452 11.95 -16.16 15.15
C TYR A 452 10.71 -16.13 14.25
N TYR A 453 9.59 -15.80 14.89
CA TYR A 453 8.33 -15.35 14.30
C TYR A 453 8.02 -14.00 14.96
N LEU A 454 8.00 -12.90 14.20
CA LEU A 454 7.60 -11.58 14.72
C LEU A 454 6.08 -11.42 14.74
N SER A 455 5.53 -10.85 15.81
CA SER A 455 4.08 -10.74 15.98
C SER A 455 3.39 -9.85 14.93
N LEU A 456 4.10 -8.85 14.39
CA LEU A 456 3.58 -7.99 13.34
C LEU A 456 3.49 -8.72 12.01
N ASP A 457 4.56 -9.42 11.63
CA ASP A 457 4.67 -10.22 10.42
C ASP A 457 3.57 -11.30 10.34
N GLN A 458 3.39 -12.05 11.43
CA GLN A 458 2.29 -13.02 11.51
C GLN A 458 0.92 -12.33 11.40
N GLY A 459 0.77 -11.10 11.93
CA GLY A 459 -0.45 -10.31 11.80
C GLY A 459 -0.75 -9.84 10.39
N MET A 460 0.29 -9.46 9.62
CA MET A 460 0.16 -9.13 8.20
C MET A 460 -0.20 -10.36 7.37
N ILE A 461 0.40 -11.52 7.68
CA ILE A 461 0.07 -12.80 7.04
C ILE A 461 -1.41 -13.16 7.28
N MET A 462 -1.90 -13.07 8.52
CA MET A 462 -3.32 -13.30 8.84
C MET A 462 -4.23 -12.32 8.11
N ALA A 463 -3.90 -11.03 8.07
CA ALA A 463 -4.74 -10.04 7.40
C ALA A 463 -4.80 -10.25 5.87
N ALA A 464 -3.67 -10.55 5.22
CA ALA A 464 -3.62 -10.87 3.80
C ALA A 464 -4.41 -12.13 3.45
N LEU A 465 -4.26 -13.20 4.25
CA LEU A 465 -4.99 -14.45 4.09
C LEU A 465 -6.49 -14.27 4.36
N GLY A 466 -6.87 -13.52 5.39
CA GLY A 466 -8.26 -13.21 5.72
C GLY A 466 -8.97 -12.47 4.60
N ASN A 467 -8.37 -11.43 4.04
CA ASN A 467 -8.95 -10.73 2.88
C ASN A 467 -9.07 -11.64 1.65
N TYR A 468 -8.03 -12.42 1.33
CA TYR A 468 -8.04 -13.26 0.14
C TYR A 468 -9.03 -14.44 0.20
N LEU A 469 -9.19 -15.04 1.39
CA LEU A 469 -10.03 -16.22 1.64
C LEU A 469 -11.46 -15.87 2.07
N ALA A 470 -11.69 -14.71 2.69
CA ALA A 470 -13.00 -14.28 3.23
C ALA A 470 -13.50 -12.96 2.64
N ASP A 471 -13.28 -12.75 1.34
CA ASP A 471 -13.90 -11.67 0.55
C ASP A 471 -13.60 -10.27 1.14
N ASP A 472 -12.33 -9.88 1.18
CA ASP A 472 -11.87 -8.57 1.70
C ASP A 472 -12.41 -8.23 3.10
N MET A 473 -12.56 -9.22 3.99
CA MET A 473 -13.28 -9.05 5.27
C MET A 473 -12.81 -7.85 6.10
N LEU A 474 -11.49 -7.60 6.20
CA LEU A 474 -10.95 -6.54 7.03
C LEU A 474 -11.18 -5.16 6.39
N GLN A 475 -11.13 -5.09 5.05
CA GLN A 475 -11.52 -3.88 4.32
C GLN A 475 -13.01 -3.58 4.52
N ARG A 476 -13.90 -4.60 4.41
CA ARG A 476 -15.35 -4.44 4.62
C ARG A 476 -15.71 -3.99 6.03
N ILE A 477 -15.00 -4.51 7.04
CA ILE A 477 -15.22 -4.13 8.46
C ILE A 477 -14.71 -2.71 8.73
N PHE A 478 -13.53 -2.35 8.20
CA PHE A 478 -12.95 -1.02 8.40
C PHE A 478 -13.77 0.09 7.71
N ALA A 479 -14.20 -0.16 6.47
CA ALA A 479 -14.84 0.79 5.55
C ALA A 479 -16.32 1.09 5.90
N THR A 480 -16.56 1.55 7.13
CA THR A 480 -17.88 2.05 7.54
C THR A 480 -18.31 3.26 6.67
N PRO A 481 -19.61 3.56 6.53
CA PRO A 481 -20.08 4.70 5.74
C PRO A 481 -19.47 6.04 6.14
N GLU A 482 -19.28 6.30 7.44
CA GLU A 482 -18.62 7.53 7.94
C GLU A 482 -17.13 7.58 7.54
N PHE A 483 -16.46 6.42 7.48
CA PHE A 483 -15.07 6.33 7.01
C PHE A 483 -14.99 6.50 5.49
N LYS A 484 -15.91 5.91 4.70
CA LYS A 484 -16.02 6.14 3.24
C LYS A 484 -16.19 7.64 2.95
N GLU A 485 -17.15 8.29 3.60
CA GLU A 485 -17.50 9.71 3.40
C GLU A 485 -16.31 10.66 3.63
N ARG A 486 -15.40 10.32 4.56
CA ARG A 486 -14.20 11.15 4.84
C ARG A 486 -12.95 10.75 4.07
N LEU A 487 -12.77 9.47 3.74
CA LEU A 487 -11.56 8.96 3.10
C LEU A 487 -11.67 8.83 1.57
N ARG A 488 -12.81 8.38 1.02
CA ARG A 488 -12.96 8.22 -0.44
C ARG A 488 -12.71 9.53 -1.21
N PRO A 489 -13.22 10.72 -0.81
CA PRO A 489 -13.02 11.93 -1.60
C PRO A 489 -11.55 12.33 -1.87
N PRO A 490 -10.66 12.50 -0.86
CA PRO A 490 -9.25 12.81 -1.13
C PRO A 490 -8.48 11.65 -1.78
N MET A 491 -8.92 10.40 -1.60
CA MET A 491 -8.32 9.24 -2.26
C MET A 491 -8.70 9.16 -3.74
N ALA A 492 -9.95 9.45 -4.08
CA ALA A 492 -10.48 9.29 -5.43
C ALA A 492 -9.94 10.35 -6.39
N VAL A 493 -9.71 11.58 -5.94
CA VAL A 493 -9.15 12.64 -6.80
C VAL A 493 -7.65 12.50 -7.04
N GLU A 494 -6.95 11.63 -6.30
CA GLU A 494 -5.50 11.43 -6.41
C GLU A 494 -5.12 10.74 -7.73
N GLU A 495 -4.12 11.30 -8.42
CA GLU A 495 -3.62 10.78 -9.70
C GLU A 495 -2.11 10.59 -9.61
N PHE A 496 -1.65 9.37 -9.31
CA PHE A 496 -0.22 9.10 -9.42
C PHE A 496 0.19 9.10 -10.90
N ASN A 497 1.41 9.55 -11.20
CA ASN A 497 2.04 9.35 -12.51
C ASN A 497 2.54 7.89 -12.71
N ALA A 498 1.85 6.91 -12.12
CA ALA A 498 2.11 5.48 -12.26
C ALA A 498 1.51 4.94 -13.57
N ASP A 499 2.17 3.98 -14.21
CA ASP A 499 1.91 3.59 -15.60
C ASP A 499 2.56 2.24 -15.95
N PRO A 500 1.96 1.38 -16.80
CA PRO A 500 0.68 1.55 -17.51
C PRO A 500 -0.55 1.51 -16.59
N ARG A 501 -1.57 2.29 -16.92
CA ARG A 501 -2.94 2.11 -16.41
C ARG A 501 -3.59 0.90 -17.09
N ALA A 502 -4.36 0.11 -16.36
CA ALA A 502 -5.12 -1.01 -16.91
C ALA A 502 -6.54 -0.54 -17.33
N CYS A 503 -6.71 -0.21 -18.60
CA CYS A 503 -7.98 0.26 -19.17
C CYS A 503 -8.81 -0.93 -19.70
N THR A 504 -10.11 -0.98 -19.40
CA THR A 504 -11.07 -1.91 -20.04
C THR A 504 -11.41 -1.45 -21.46
N ILE A 505 -11.44 -0.13 -21.66
CA ILE A 505 -11.71 0.55 -22.92
C ILE A 505 -10.67 1.65 -23.10
N GLU A 506 -10.00 1.66 -24.25
CA GLU A 506 -8.93 2.58 -24.59
C GLU A 506 -9.26 3.25 -25.94
N GLY A 507 -9.13 4.58 -25.98
CA GLY A 507 -9.27 5.39 -27.18
C GLY A 507 -8.02 5.39 -28.06
N THR A 508 -7.78 6.51 -28.72
CA THR A 508 -6.58 6.76 -29.52
C THR A 508 -6.07 8.19 -29.25
N PRO A 509 -4.85 8.56 -29.67
CA PRO A 509 -4.35 9.93 -29.53
C PRO A 509 -5.01 10.98 -30.48
N GLY A 510 -6.34 10.92 -30.63
CA GLY A 510 -7.14 11.99 -31.25
C GLY A 510 -8.65 11.70 -31.22
N ASP A 511 -9.45 12.75 -31.38
CA ASP A 511 -10.90 12.83 -31.06
C ASP A 511 -11.72 11.53 -31.29
N ASP A 512 -12.08 10.88 -30.19
CA ASP A 512 -12.82 9.61 -30.15
C ASP A 512 -14.23 9.75 -29.55
N VAL A 513 -15.03 8.70 -29.72
CA VAL A 513 -16.36 8.57 -29.08
C VAL A 513 -16.48 7.20 -28.43
N LEU A 514 -16.28 7.18 -27.11
CA LEU A 514 -16.19 5.96 -26.31
C LEU A 514 -17.52 5.66 -25.60
N TYR A 515 -17.85 4.38 -25.49
CA TYR A 515 -19.03 3.87 -24.82
C TYR A 515 -18.64 2.65 -23.98
N GLY A 516 -18.78 2.77 -22.66
CA GLY A 516 -18.73 1.66 -21.73
C GLY A 516 -20.00 0.82 -21.74
N THR A 517 -20.15 0.04 -20.68
CA THR A 517 -21.08 -1.08 -20.57
C THR A 517 -22.10 -0.84 -19.45
N PRO A 518 -22.92 -1.84 -19.08
CA PRO A 518 -23.78 -1.77 -17.89
C PRO A 518 -23.14 -2.31 -16.59
N GLY A 519 -21.81 -2.44 -16.53
CA GLY A 519 -21.06 -2.70 -15.29
C GLY A 519 -19.71 -2.00 -15.30
N ASP A 520 -19.06 -1.96 -14.13
CA ASP A 520 -17.90 -1.13 -13.80
C ASP A 520 -16.76 -1.18 -14.84
N ASP A 521 -16.57 -0.08 -15.58
CA ASP A 521 -15.54 0.06 -16.60
C ASP A 521 -14.35 0.94 -16.17
N VAL A 522 -13.20 0.78 -16.83
CA VAL A 522 -12.07 1.71 -16.78
C VAL A 522 -11.82 2.23 -18.18
N ILE A 523 -12.22 3.47 -18.44
CA ILE A 523 -12.18 4.08 -19.77
C ILE A 523 -11.08 5.13 -19.83
N CYS A 524 -10.21 5.04 -20.83
CA CYS A 524 -9.08 5.95 -21.05
C CYS A 524 -9.21 6.60 -22.43
N GLY A 525 -9.43 7.92 -22.48
CA GLY A 525 -9.54 8.72 -23.72
C GLY A 525 -8.19 8.84 -24.44
N LEU A 526 -7.17 9.32 -23.70
CA LEU A 526 -5.80 9.64 -24.10
C LEU A 526 -5.66 11.10 -24.59
N ASP A 527 -4.91 11.37 -25.67
CA ASP A 527 -4.87 12.72 -26.25
C ASP A 527 -6.08 12.90 -27.20
N GLY A 528 -6.85 13.98 -27.15
CA GLY A 528 -7.95 14.24 -28.09
C GLY A 528 -9.12 15.01 -27.49
N ASP A 529 -9.98 15.62 -28.33
CA ASP A 529 -11.23 16.23 -27.85
C ASP A 529 -12.35 15.15 -27.76
N ASP A 530 -12.37 14.35 -26.70
CA ASP A 530 -13.17 13.11 -26.64
C ASP A 530 -14.62 13.30 -26.15
N VAL A 531 -15.47 12.34 -26.54
CA VAL A 531 -16.82 12.20 -26.00
C VAL A 531 -17.00 10.82 -25.39
N ILE A 532 -16.93 10.74 -24.07
CA ILE A 532 -16.98 9.49 -23.31
C ILE A 532 -18.32 9.33 -22.61
N TYR A 533 -18.87 8.12 -22.68
CA TYR A 533 -20.02 7.68 -21.90
C TYR A 533 -19.59 6.41 -21.15
N GLY A 534 -19.63 6.40 -19.81
CA GLY A 534 -19.43 5.19 -19.00
C GLY A 534 -20.55 4.19 -19.26
N GLY A 535 -21.67 4.30 -18.55
CA GLY A 535 -22.92 3.69 -18.96
C GLY A 535 -23.80 3.29 -17.79
N GLY A 536 -23.24 2.53 -16.87
CA GLY A 536 -23.78 2.21 -15.57
C GLY A 536 -22.97 1.09 -14.92
N GLY A 537 -22.96 1.05 -13.60
CA GLY A 537 -21.83 0.48 -12.85
C GLY A 537 -20.98 1.62 -12.29
N ASP A 538 -20.05 1.29 -11.39
CA ASP A 538 -19.18 2.28 -10.75
C ASP A 538 -17.97 2.56 -11.65
N ASP A 539 -18.11 3.46 -12.62
CA ASP A 539 -17.13 3.65 -13.70
C ASP A 539 -15.94 4.52 -13.26
N VAL A 540 -14.77 4.29 -13.88
CA VAL A 540 -13.63 5.21 -13.79
C VAL A 540 -13.23 5.68 -15.18
N ILE A 541 -13.25 6.99 -15.39
CA ILE A 541 -13.05 7.58 -16.71
C ILE A 541 -11.96 8.64 -16.66
N TYR A 542 -10.96 8.51 -17.53
CA TYR A 542 -9.93 9.50 -17.80
C TYR A 542 -10.18 10.11 -19.18
N GLY A 543 -10.32 11.44 -19.28
CA GLY A 543 -10.20 12.16 -20.54
C GLY A 543 -8.74 12.20 -20.99
N ASP A 544 -7.87 12.59 -20.06
CA ASP A 544 -6.42 12.81 -20.19
C ASP A 544 -6.03 14.16 -20.83
N ALA A 545 -6.03 14.34 -22.16
CA ALA A 545 -5.52 15.59 -22.76
C ALA A 545 -6.31 16.10 -23.98
N GLY A 546 -7.29 16.98 -23.73
CA GLY A 546 -8.04 17.75 -24.73
C GLY A 546 -9.26 18.47 -24.14
N ASP A 547 -10.17 19.01 -24.98
CA ASP A 547 -11.39 19.69 -24.50
C ASP A 547 -12.54 18.68 -24.26
N ASP A 548 -12.44 17.84 -23.23
CA ASP A 548 -13.22 16.61 -23.12
C ASP A 548 -14.70 16.77 -22.73
N ARG A 549 -15.47 15.72 -23.04
CA ARG A 549 -16.87 15.60 -22.62
C ARG A 549 -17.22 14.23 -22.07
N ILE A 550 -17.10 14.10 -20.75
CA ILE A 550 -17.28 12.86 -20.02
C ILE A 550 -18.68 12.81 -19.38
N HIS A 551 -19.37 11.68 -19.55
CA HIS A 551 -20.61 11.35 -18.86
C HIS A 551 -20.41 10.00 -18.15
N GLY A 552 -20.39 9.96 -16.82
CA GLY A 552 -20.24 8.72 -16.03
C GLY A 552 -21.37 7.74 -16.31
N LYS A 553 -22.46 7.82 -15.56
CA LYS A 553 -23.87 7.79 -15.96
C LYS A 553 -24.74 7.40 -14.79
N ALA A 554 -24.47 6.26 -14.16
CA ALA A 554 -25.37 5.61 -13.21
C ALA A 554 -24.64 4.54 -12.37
N GLY A 555 -24.10 4.97 -11.24
CA GLY A 555 -23.21 4.24 -10.35
C GLY A 555 -22.34 5.26 -9.60
N ASP A 556 -21.53 4.82 -8.64
CA ASP A 556 -20.66 5.70 -7.86
C ASP A 556 -19.38 6.05 -8.67
N ASP A 557 -19.48 6.92 -9.67
CA ASP A 557 -18.44 7.13 -10.70
C ASP A 557 -17.22 7.94 -10.21
N VAL A 558 -16.07 7.78 -10.87
CA VAL A 558 -14.89 8.65 -10.71
C VAL A 558 -14.43 9.20 -12.07
N LEU A 559 -14.56 10.50 -12.26
CA LEU A 559 -14.29 11.18 -13.53
C LEU A 559 -13.09 12.13 -13.41
N TYR A 560 -12.06 11.87 -14.21
CA TYR A 560 -10.91 12.75 -14.38
C TYR A 560 -11.02 13.44 -15.75
N GLY A 561 -11.10 14.77 -15.78
CA GLY A 561 -11.00 15.55 -17.01
C GLY A 561 -9.61 15.39 -17.60
N GLY A 562 -8.63 16.08 -17.02
CA GLY A 562 -7.24 15.94 -17.41
C GLY A 562 -6.57 17.30 -17.55
N ASP A 563 -6.02 17.59 -18.72
CA ASP A 563 -5.49 18.90 -19.13
C ASP A 563 -6.36 19.47 -20.28
N GLY A 564 -7.26 20.42 -20.00
CA GLY A 564 -8.32 20.77 -20.95
C GLY A 564 -9.21 21.97 -20.61
N ASP A 565 -10.32 22.13 -21.34
CA ASP A 565 -11.42 23.08 -21.08
C ASP A 565 -12.74 22.24 -20.97
N ASP A 566 -12.77 21.38 -19.94
CA ASP A 566 -13.52 20.12 -19.86
C ASP A 566 -15.00 20.24 -19.46
N ARG A 567 -15.75 19.15 -19.67
CA ARG A 567 -17.17 19.03 -19.27
C ARG A 567 -17.48 17.66 -18.68
N LEU A 568 -17.48 17.60 -17.35
CA LEU A 568 -17.78 16.41 -16.57
C LEU A 568 -19.25 16.39 -16.15
N PHE A 569 -19.91 15.27 -16.38
CA PHE A 569 -21.26 14.97 -15.92
C PHE A 569 -21.21 13.61 -15.20
N GLY A 570 -21.47 13.57 -13.90
CA GLY A 570 -21.60 12.32 -13.16
C GLY A 570 -22.90 11.60 -13.54
N GLY A 571 -23.86 11.59 -12.64
CA GLY A 571 -25.20 11.10 -12.90
C GLY A 571 -25.95 10.88 -11.60
N PRO A 572 -26.75 9.81 -11.49
CA PRO A 572 -27.19 9.29 -10.21
C PRO A 572 -26.14 8.33 -9.63
N GLY A 573 -25.60 8.64 -8.45
CA GLY A 573 -24.49 7.93 -7.79
C GLY A 573 -23.87 8.73 -6.65
N GLU A 574 -22.88 8.21 -5.93
CA GLU A 574 -21.94 9.02 -5.13
C GLU A 574 -20.65 9.31 -5.94
N ASP A 575 -20.72 10.33 -6.79
CA ASP A 575 -19.71 10.61 -7.81
C ASP A 575 -18.52 11.44 -7.30
N VAL A 576 -17.34 11.24 -7.90
CA VAL A 576 -16.15 12.07 -7.66
C VAL A 576 -15.64 12.64 -8.99
N LEU A 577 -15.67 13.97 -9.12
CA LEU A 577 -15.28 14.69 -10.33
C LEU A 577 -14.00 15.52 -10.07
N SER A 578 -12.89 15.11 -10.69
CA SER A 578 -11.62 15.85 -10.73
C SER A 578 -11.46 16.51 -12.10
N ALA A 579 -11.44 17.84 -12.16
CA ALA A 579 -11.30 18.55 -13.43
C ALA A 579 -9.84 18.56 -13.91
N GLY A 580 -8.97 19.26 -13.19
CA GLY A 580 -7.57 19.46 -13.56
C GLY A 580 -7.24 20.93 -13.86
N PRO A 581 -6.23 21.23 -14.70
CA PRO A 581 -5.89 22.58 -15.14
C PRO A 581 -6.77 22.99 -16.32
N GLY A 582 -7.74 23.87 -16.10
CA GLY A 582 -8.70 24.22 -17.14
C GLY A 582 -9.65 25.37 -16.84
N ARG A 583 -10.79 25.37 -17.54
CA ARG A 583 -11.93 26.28 -17.30
C ARG A 583 -13.22 25.48 -17.36
N ASP A 584 -13.32 24.58 -16.41
CA ASP A 584 -14.09 23.37 -16.60
C ASP A 584 -15.54 23.55 -16.14
N VAL A 585 -16.41 22.67 -16.61
CA VAL A 585 -17.82 22.65 -16.24
C VAL A 585 -18.17 21.29 -15.67
N LEU A 586 -18.25 21.23 -14.35
CA LEU A 586 -18.59 20.02 -13.61
C LEU A 586 -20.08 20.07 -13.26
N THR A 587 -20.77 18.94 -13.42
CA THR A 587 -22.16 18.75 -13.00
C THR A 587 -22.21 17.38 -12.34
N ALA A 588 -22.59 17.32 -11.06
CA ALA A 588 -22.72 16.05 -10.34
C ALA A 588 -23.98 15.31 -10.83
N GLY A 589 -25.08 15.39 -10.07
CA GLY A 589 -26.39 14.93 -10.53
C GLY A 589 -27.34 14.64 -9.37
N GLU A 590 -27.55 13.37 -9.07
CA GLU A 590 -28.38 12.89 -7.95
C GLU A 590 -27.53 12.04 -7.00
N GLY A 591 -27.01 12.64 -5.94
CA GLY A 591 -26.03 11.95 -5.11
C GLY A 591 -25.56 12.68 -3.87
N LYS A 592 -24.41 12.20 -3.37
CA LYS A 592 -23.52 12.87 -2.42
C LYS A 592 -22.17 13.01 -3.07
N ASP A 593 -21.99 14.12 -3.77
CA ASP A 593 -20.95 14.19 -4.79
C ASP A 593 -19.74 15.00 -4.33
N HIS A 594 -18.57 14.71 -4.89
CA HIS A 594 -17.33 15.45 -4.63
C HIS A 594 -16.80 16.13 -5.88
N PHE A 595 -16.45 17.41 -5.76
CA PHE A 595 -15.79 18.18 -6.80
C PHE A 595 -14.40 18.64 -6.35
N GLU A 596 -13.37 18.30 -7.13
CA GLU A 596 -12.06 18.92 -7.05
C GLU A 596 -11.77 19.66 -8.36
N GLY A 597 -11.87 20.99 -8.31
CA GLY A 597 -11.66 21.84 -9.47
C GLY A 597 -10.19 21.94 -9.91
N GLY A 598 -9.22 21.60 -9.06
CA GLY A 598 -7.81 21.71 -9.41
C GLY A 598 -7.39 23.15 -9.75
N THR A 599 -6.51 23.32 -10.74
CA THR A 599 -5.83 24.59 -11.07
C THR A 599 -6.54 25.37 -12.18
N GLY A 600 -7.85 25.62 -12.03
CA GLY A 600 -8.69 26.20 -13.07
C GLY A 600 -9.55 27.41 -12.68
N SER A 601 -10.43 27.83 -13.59
CA SER A 601 -11.54 28.77 -13.31
C SER A 601 -12.87 28.10 -13.64
N ASN A 602 -13.35 27.33 -12.67
CA ASN A 602 -14.30 26.23 -12.90
C ASN A 602 -15.71 26.59 -12.47
N LYS A 603 -16.70 25.95 -13.10
CA LYS A 603 -18.12 26.18 -12.84
C LYS A 603 -18.83 24.88 -12.52
N CYS A 604 -19.14 24.73 -11.25
CA CYS A 604 -19.84 23.56 -10.73
C CYS A 604 -21.36 23.84 -10.76
N ARG A 605 -22.16 22.84 -11.13
CA ARG A 605 -23.62 22.97 -11.33
C ARG A 605 -24.37 21.82 -10.69
N ASP A 606 -25.62 22.10 -10.39
CA ASP A 606 -26.57 21.19 -9.73
C ASP A 606 -25.99 20.61 -8.43
N VAL A 607 -25.14 21.40 -7.76
CA VAL A 607 -24.52 21.10 -6.46
C VAL A 607 -25.59 21.09 -5.37
N SER A 608 -25.72 19.97 -4.67
CA SER A 608 -26.66 19.75 -3.56
C SER A 608 -26.13 20.33 -2.23
N ASP A 609 -26.99 20.37 -1.20
CA ASP A 609 -26.57 20.71 0.18
C ASP A 609 -25.77 19.56 0.85
N GLU A 610 -25.73 18.37 0.26
CA GLU A 610 -24.97 17.20 0.74
C GLU A 610 -23.63 17.00 0.01
N ASP A 611 -23.39 17.75 -1.07
CA ASP A 611 -22.16 17.69 -1.87
C ASP A 611 -20.99 18.43 -1.21
N THR A 612 -19.78 18.09 -1.62
CA THR A 612 -18.55 18.77 -1.18
C THR A 612 -17.76 19.28 -2.40
N ALA A 613 -17.30 20.52 -2.35
CA ALA A 613 -16.65 21.16 -3.50
C ALA A 613 -15.44 22.02 -3.11
N ASN A 614 -14.31 21.77 -3.76
CA ASN A 614 -13.12 22.61 -3.76
C ASN A 614 -12.95 23.29 -5.12
N ALA A 615 -12.43 24.53 -5.13
CA ALA A 615 -12.06 25.26 -6.35
C ALA A 615 -13.17 25.45 -7.43
N CYS A 616 -14.42 25.67 -7.01
CA CYS A 616 -15.56 26.06 -7.86
C CYS A 616 -15.97 27.54 -7.68
N GLU A 617 -16.38 28.24 -8.75
CA GLU A 617 -17.03 29.58 -8.74
C GLU A 617 -18.57 29.54 -8.71
#